data_AF-A0A7W8XEE3-F1
#
_entry.id   AF-A0A7W8XEE3-F1
#
_cell.length_a   1.000
_cell.length_b   1.000
_cell.length_c   1.000
_cell.angle_alpha   90.00
_cell.angle_beta   90.00
_cell.angle_gamma   90.00
#
_symmetry.space_group_name_H-M   'P 1'
#
loop_
_entity.id
_entity.type
_entity.pdbx_description
1 polymer ?
#
loop_
_entity_poly.entity_id
_entity_poly.type
_entity_poly.pdbx_seq_one_letter_code
_entity_poly.pdbx_strand_id
1 'polypeptide(L)'
;MAYGDYDGPDRPDKGKEGGSCNRTRCQCSPADWYNHGSYAWYCGECKDQIYDAVGQLHWAKDFPNAGHPMFETREMMDARKPIAEAKIS
;
A
#
# COMPACT_ATOMS: atom_id res chain seq x y z
N MET A 1 5.99 -14.79 7.51
CA MET A 1 6.95 -14.21 8.48
C MET A 1 6.16 -13.20 9.28
N ALA A 2 6.20 -13.28 10.61
CA ALA A 2 5.53 -12.28 11.42
C ALA A 2 6.24 -10.93 11.27
N TYR A 3 5.51 -9.83 11.41
CA TYR A 3 6.12 -8.52 11.51
C TYR A 3 7.15 -8.48 12.67
N GLY A 4 8.39 -8.05 12.39
CA GLY A 4 9.44 -7.86 13.41
C GLY A 4 10.61 -8.83 13.30
N ASP A 5 10.41 -9.97 12.62
CA ASP A 5 11.39 -11.06 12.57
C ASP A 5 12.54 -10.82 11.58
N TYR A 6 12.43 -9.84 10.68
CA TYR A 6 13.46 -9.59 9.67
C TYR A 6 14.52 -8.60 10.17
N ASP A 7 15.78 -9.02 10.18
CA ASP A 7 16.96 -8.23 10.57
C ASP A 7 18.04 -8.12 9.48
N GLY A 8 17.77 -8.66 8.29
CA GLY A 8 18.67 -8.60 7.13
C GLY A 8 18.69 -7.26 6.39
N PRO A 9 19.57 -7.12 5.38
CA PRO A 9 19.58 -5.96 4.48
C PRO A 9 18.29 -5.90 3.66
N ASP A 10 17.96 -4.73 3.11
CA ASP A 10 16.80 -4.62 2.21
C ASP A 10 16.90 -5.59 1.03
N ARG A 11 15.86 -6.39 0.84
CA ARG A 11 15.73 -7.30 -0.29
C ARG A 11 15.67 -6.49 -1.58
N PRO A 12 16.24 -7.01 -2.69
CA PRO A 12 16.30 -6.27 -3.97
C PRO A 12 14.92 -5.97 -4.58
N ASP A 13 13.89 -6.68 -4.14
CA ASP A 13 12.49 -6.55 -4.56
C ASP A 13 11.60 -5.85 -3.52
N LYS A 14 12.19 -5.28 -2.46
CA LYS A 14 11.46 -4.57 -1.41
C LYS A 14 10.65 -3.40 -1.98
N GLY A 15 9.39 -3.35 -1.60
CA GLY A 15 8.43 -2.33 -2.00
C GLY A 15 7.97 -2.42 -3.45
N LYS A 16 8.28 -3.50 -4.17
CA LYS A 16 7.80 -3.74 -5.54
C LYS A 16 6.53 -4.61 -5.54
N GLU A 17 5.69 -4.43 -6.54
CA GLU A 17 4.48 -5.23 -6.76
C GLU A 17 4.82 -6.72 -6.85
N GLY A 18 4.14 -7.54 -6.06
CA GLY A 18 4.40 -8.99 -5.95
C GLY A 18 5.74 -9.37 -5.26
N GLY A 19 6.59 -8.38 -4.96
CA GLY A 19 7.87 -8.57 -4.30
C GLY A 19 7.76 -8.65 -2.78
N SER A 20 8.76 -8.09 -2.11
CA SER A 20 8.84 -8.07 -0.64
C SER A 20 8.22 -6.80 -0.05
N CYS A 21 7.51 -6.92 1.07
CA CYS A 21 6.85 -5.81 1.76
C CYS A 21 7.84 -4.66 2.07
N ASN A 22 7.43 -3.41 1.82
CA ASN A 22 8.28 -2.24 2.03
C ASN A 22 8.66 -1.97 3.50
N ARG A 23 7.98 -2.57 4.48
CA ARG A 23 8.32 -2.39 5.89
C ARG A 23 9.62 -3.14 6.20
N THR A 24 10.66 -2.40 6.59
CA THR A 24 12.04 -2.92 6.79
C THR A 24 12.11 -4.15 7.67
N ARG A 25 11.32 -4.23 8.75
CA ARG A 25 11.31 -5.39 9.68
C ARG A 25 10.34 -6.51 9.27
N CYS A 26 9.69 -6.40 8.11
CA CYS A 26 8.75 -7.38 7.58
C CYS A 26 9.33 -8.08 6.34
N GLN A 27 9.47 -7.34 5.24
CA GLN A 27 9.97 -7.83 3.94
C GLN A 27 9.43 -9.20 3.50
N CYS A 28 8.20 -9.55 3.89
CA CYS A 28 7.54 -10.76 3.44
C CYS A 28 6.91 -10.56 2.06
N SER A 29 6.82 -11.63 1.29
CA SER A 29 6.13 -11.68 0.00
C SER A 29 4.82 -12.49 0.16
N PRO A 30 3.77 -12.20 -0.62
CA PRO A 30 3.70 -11.15 -1.64
C PRO A 30 3.33 -9.76 -1.10
N ALA A 31 3.81 -8.72 -1.79
CA ALA A 31 3.47 -7.33 -1.55
C ALA A 31 2.41 -6.85 -2.58
N ASP A 32 1.14 -7.06 -2.23
CA ASP A 32 -0.01 -6.86 -3.14
C ASP A 32 -0.83 -5.60 -2.85
N TRP A 33 -0.43 -4.81 -1.85
CA TRP A 33 -1.11 -3.57 -1.45
C TRP A 33 -0.24 -2.35 -1.70
N TYR A 34 -0.63 -1.53 -2.66
CA TYR A 34 0.04 -0.28 -2.98
C TYR A 34 -0.35 0.82 -1.99
N ASN A 35 0.63 1.46 -1.36
CA ASN A 35 0.43 2.62 -0.49
C ASN A 35 0.63 3.92 -1.28
N HIS A 36 -0.38 4.78 -1.32
CA HIS A 36 -0.36 6.06 -2.02
C HIS A 36 0.46 7.15 -1.33
N GLY A 37 0.71 7.04 -0.02
CA GLY A 37 1.54 7.98 0.74
C GLY A 37 3.05 7.72 0.59
N SER A 38 3.46 6.46 0.45
CA SER A 38 4.88 6.08 0.31
C SER A 38 5.27 5.60 -1.09
N TYR A 39 4.33 5.49 -2.02
CA TYR A 39 4.52 5.01 -3.39
C TYR A 39 5.18 3.62 -3.47
N ALA A 40 4.87 2.74 -2.52
CA ALA A 40 5.49 1.42 -2.39
C ALA A 40 4.47 0.33 -2.03
N TRP A 41 4.86 -0.93 -2.26
CA TRP A 41 4.00 -2.10 -2.03
C TRP A 41 4.24 -2.77 -0.67
N TYR A 42 3.15 -3.22 -0.06
CA TYR A 42 3.13 -3.84 1.27
C TYR A 42 2.34 -5.15 1.22
N CYS A 43 2.64 -6.04 2.16
CA CYS A 43 1.82 -7.23 2.41
C CYS A 43 0.51 -6.83 3.12
N GLY A 44 -0.47 -7.75 3.10
CA GLY A 44 -1.78 -7.55 3.75
C GLY A 44 -1.67 -7.23 5.24
N GLU A 45 -0.85 -7.97 5.99
CA GLU A 45 -0.69 -7.78 7.43
C GLU A 45 -0.16 -6.37 7.78
N CYS A 46 0.84 -5.87 7.03
CA CYS A 46 1.35 -4.52 7.25
C CYS A 46 0.33 -3.46 6.81
N LYS A 47 -0.43 -3.70 5.74
CA LYS A 47 -1.53 -2.82 5.34
C LYS A 47 -2.59 -2.73 6.43
N ASP A 48 -2.96 -3.83 7.09
CA ASP A 48 -3.94 -3.81 8.20
C ASP A 48 -3.42 -3.07 9.43
N GLN A 49 -2.14 -3.23 9.77
CA GLN A 49 -1.54 -2.52 10.90
C GLN A 49 -1.37 -1.02 10.65
N ILE A 50 -1.07 -0.61 9.42
CA ILE A 50 -0.86 0.80 9.06
C ILE A 50 -2.21 1.50 8.78
N TYR A 51 -3.15 0.79 8.17
CA TYR A 51 -4.46 1.32 7.77
C TYR A 51 -5.56 0.93 8.76
N ASP A 52 -5.23 0.98 10.05
CA ASP A 52 -6.19 0.86 11.14
C ASP A 52 -7.12 2.09 11.20
N ALA A 53 -7.96 2.18 12.24
CA ALA A 53 -8.89 3.31 12.39
C ALA A 53 -8.18 4.67 12.45
N VAL A 54 -6.98 4.71 13.04
CA VAL A 54 -6.18 5.94 13.15
C VAL A 54 -5.57 6.30 11.80
N GLY A 55 -4.98 5.32 11.10
CA GLY A 55 -4.45 5.50 9.74
C GLY A 55 -5.52 5.97 8.75
N GLN A 56 -6.74 5.43 8.85
CA GLN A 56 -7.88 5.86 8.04
C GLN A 56 -8.29 7.30 8.33
N LEU A 57 -8.37 7.68 9.61
CA LEU A 57 -8.68 9.04 10.03
C LEU A 57 -7.64 10.04 9.51
N HIS A 58 -6.35 9.72 9.66
CA HIS A 58 -5.26 10.58 9.18
C HIS A 58 -5.28 10.70 7.66
N TRP A 59 -5.50 9.61 6.93
CA TRP A 59 -5.61 9.67 5.47
C TRP A 59 -6.74 10.60 5.02
N ALA A 60 -7.94 10.45 5.62
CA ALA A 60 -9.08 11.31 5.28
C ALA A 60 -8.85 12.79 5.63
N LYS A 61 -8.10 13.05 6.71
CA LYS A 61 -7.76 14.41 7.14
C LYS A 61 -6.70 15.07 6.25
N ASP A 62 -5.64 14.34 5.94
CA ASP A 62 -4.47 14.87 5.22
C ASP A 62 -4.69 14.88 3.70
N PHE A 63 -5.52 13.95 3.19
CA PHE A 63 -5.89 13.81 1.79
C PHE A 63 -7.41 13.83 1.59
N PRO A 64 -8.12 14.92 1.97
CA PRO A 64 -9.58 14.97 1.95
C PRO A 64 -10.19 14.87 0.54
N ASN A 65 -9.39 15.17 -0.48
CA ASN A 65 -9.80 15.10 -1.89
C ASN A 65 -9.31 13.83 -2.59
N ALA A 66 -8.71 12.88 -1.87
CA ALA A 66 -8.30 11.62 -2.47
C ALA A 66 -9.54 10.83 -2.91
N GLY A 67 -9.62 10.54 -4.22
CA GLY A 67 -10.66 9.66 -4.78
C GLY A 67 -10.41 8.17 -4.52
N HIS A 68 -9.58 7.83 -3.53
CA HIS A 68 -9.14 6.48 -3.21
C HIS A 68 -8.67 6.36 -1.75
N PRO A 69 -8.68 5.15 -1.17
CA PRO A 69 -8.08 4.89 0.13
C PRO A 69 -6.54 5.01 0.08
N MET A 70 -5.92 4.99 1.25
CA MET A 70 -4.46 5.02 1.40
C MET A 70 -3.80 3.80 0.74
N PHE A 71 -4.46 2.64 0.81
CA PHE A 71 -4.00 1.39 0.24
C PHE A 71 -5.00 0.83 -0.77
N GLU A 72 -4.52 0.42 -1.94
CA GLU A 72 -5.29 -0.23 -2.99
C GLU A 72 -4.52 -1.45 -3.53
N THR A 73 -5.24 -2.48 -4.00
CA THR A 73 -4.64 -3.51 -4.86
C THR A 73 -4.50 -2.99 -6.29
N ARG A 74 -3.74 -3.73 -7.13
CA ARG A 74 -3.67 -3.46 -8.57
C ARG A 74 -5.06 -3.40 -9.22
N GLU A 75 -5.89 -4.40 -8.94
CA GLU A 75 -7.25 -4.49 -9.47
C GLU A 75 -8.11 -3.29 -9.07
N MET A 76 -8.00 -2.79 -7.83
CA MET A 76 -8.73 -1.60 -7.39
C MET A 76 -8.28 -0.34 -8.16
N MET A 77 -6.97 -0.15 -8.33
CA MET A 77 -6.43 0.97 -9.09
C MET A 77 -6.87 0.92 -10.56
N ASP A 78 -6.83 -0.26 -11.17
CA ASP A 78 -7.22 -0.44 -12.58
C ASP A 78 -8.73 -0.30 -12.78
N ALA A 79 -9.56 -0.71 -11.81
CA ALA A 79 -11.01 -0.46 -11.85
C ALA A 79 -11.36 1.03 -11.74
N ARG A 80 -10.48 1.85 -11.14
CA ARG A 80 -10.67 3.29 -10.99
C ARG A 80 -10.22 4.10 -12.21
N LYS A 81 -9.15 3.69 -12.90
CA LYS A 81 -8.68 4.33 -14.16
C LYS A 81 -9.78 4.62 -15.19
N PRO A 82 -10.70 3.69 -15.52
CA PRO A 82 -11.74 3.95 -16.51
C PRO A 82 -12.74 5.04 -16.08
N ILE A 83 -12.81 5.38 -14.79
CA ILE A 83 -13.67 6.45 -14.26
C ILE A 83 -12.99 7.82 -14.35
N ALA A 84 -11.65 7.88 -14.25
CA ALA A 84 -10.89 9.13 -14.30
C ALA A 84 -10.82 9.70 -15.73
N GLU A 85 -10.69 8.84 -16.75
CA GLU A 85 -10.66 9.26 -18.15
C GLU A 85 -12.03 9.74 -18.66
N ALA A 86 -13.12 9.22 -18.09
CA ALA A 86 -14.49 9.62 -18.42
C ALA A 86 -14.93 10.97 -17.82
N LYS A 87 -14.16 11.57 -16.89
CA LYS A 87 -14.47 12.88 -16.28
C LYS A 87 -13.77 14.07 -16.96
N ILE A 88 -12.92 13.80 -17.94
CA ILE A 88 -12.10 14.82 -18.64
C ILE A 88 -12.54 14.97 -20.12
N SER A 89 -13.51 14.17 -20.57
CA SER A 89 -14.07 14.20 -21.94
C SER A 89 -15.41 14.92 -22.02
#